data_AF-M0MK59-F1
#
_entry.id   AF-M0MK59-F1
#
_cell.length_a   1.000
_cell.length_b   1.000
_cell.length_c   1.000
_cell.angle_alpha   90.00
_cell.angle_beta   90.00
_cell.angle_gamma   90.00
#
_symmetry.space_group_name_H-M   'P 1'
#
loop_
_entity.id
_entity.type
_entity.pdbx_description
1 polymer ?
#
loop_
_entity_poly.entity_id
_entity_poly.type
_entity_poly.pdbx_seq_one_letter_code
_entity_poly.pdbx_strand_id
1 'polypeptide(L)'
;MTTVLDAVMTVHTVFAALWTGGTLVIAGMVIPAARRELLGEKAVSLITRRFGYLTIASVLLLLFSGGHLAGTLYTAESLTATGRGHLVLSMVGLWFVLAIVLFVGFRRFSSSSGSSTATAATAARPWFLVGSVVSLALLVVAGLL
;
A
#
# COMPACT_ATOMS: atom_id res chain seq x y z
N MET A 1 -8.80 -17.37 -24.83
CA MET A 1 -9.10 -15.93 -24.95
C MET A 1 -9.17 -15.35 -23.56
N THR A 2 -8.46 -14.27 -23.25
CA THR A 2 -8.51 -13.60 -21.94
C THR A 2 -9.83 -12.86 -21.78
N THR A 3 -10.54 -13.08 -20.68
CA THR A 3 -11.78 -12.36 -20.39
C THR A 3 -11.50 -10.99 -19.77
N VAL A 4 -12.50 -10.11 -19.76
CA VAL A 4 -12.41 -8.82 -19.05
C VAL A 4 -12.15 -9.03 -17.55
N LEU A 5 -12.78 -10.05 -16.96
CA LEU A 5 -12.60 -10.39 -15.55
C LEU A 5 -11.14 -10.78 -15.25
N ASP A 6 -10.52 -11.58 -16.12
CA ASP A 6 -9.10 -11.97 -15.99
C ASP A 6 -8.18 -10.75 -16.06
N ALA A 7 -8.48 -9.81 -16.96
CA ALA A 7 -7.73 -8.56 -17.09
C ALA A 7 -7.85 -7.69 -15.82
N VAL A 8 -9.07 -7.54 -15.28
CA VAL A 8 -9.29 -6.78 -14.03
C VAL A 8 -8.59 -7.46 -12.86
N MET A 9 -8.68 -8.78 -12.73
CA MET A 9 -7.99 -9.53 -11.69
C MET A 9 -6.46 -9.37 -11.79
N THR A 10 -5.92 -9.43 -13.00
CA THR A 10 -4.49 -9.22 -13.24
C THR A 10 -4.06 -7.82 -12.81
N VAL A 11 -4.80 -6.78 -13.22
CA VAL A 11 -4.51 -5.39 -12.83
C VAL A 11 -4.60 -5.22 -11.31
N HIS A 12 -5.65 -5.76 -10.68
CA HIS A 12 -5.82 -5.69 -9.24
C HIS A 12 -4.62 -6.30 -8.50
N THR A 13 -4.25 -7.53 -8.86
CA THR A 13 -3.17 -8.26 -8.20
C THR A 13 -1.80 -7.61 -8.42
N VAL A 14 -1.52 -7.10 -9.62
CA VAL A 14 -0.25 -6.40 -9.92
C VAL A 14 -0.13 -5.13 -9.08
N PHE A 15 -1.17 -4.30 -9.00
CA PHE A 15 -1.12 -3.08 -8.20
C PHE A 15 -1.11 -3.38 -6.69
N ALA A 16 -1.78 -4.43 -6.24
CA ALA A 16 -1.70 -4.89 -4.86
C ALA A 16 -0.26 -5.29 -4.49
N ALA A 17 0.40 -6.07 -5.36
CA ALA A 17 1.79 -6.49 -5.17
C ALA A 17 2.77 -5.31 -5.22
N LEU A 18 2.64 -4.41 -6.21
CA LEU A 18 3.49 -3.22 -6.33
C LEU A 18 3.37 -2.30 -5.10
N TRP A 19 2.16 -2.11 -4.59
CA TRP A 19 1.94 -1.19 -3.48
C TRP A 19 2.41 -1.75 -2.15
N THR A 20 2.07 -3.00 -1.85
CA THR A 20 2.52 -3.70 -0.63
C THR A 20 4.03 -3.93 -0.66
N GLY A 21 4.57 -4.44 -1.77
CA GLY A 21 6.01 -4.63 -1.95
C GLY A 21 6.80 -3.32 -1.90
N GLY A 22 6.31 -2.27 -2.57
CA GLY A 22 6.91 -0.93 -2.50
C GLY A 22 6.92 -0.38 -1.07
N THR A 23 5.87 -0.60 -0.29
CA THR A 23 5.81 -0.22 1.12
C THR A 23 6.91 -0.91 1.93
N LEU A 24 7.09 -2.22 1.74
CA LEU A 24 8.14 -3.00 2.40
C LEU A 24 9.55 -2.52 2.02
N VAL A 25 9.77 -2.21 0.74
CA VAL A 25 11.05 -1.64 0.26
C VAL A 25 11.33 -0.28 0.92
N ILE A 26 10.33 0.60 0.97
CA ILE A 26 10.49 1.93 1.57
C ILE A 26 10.80 1.81 3.06
N ALA A 27 10.06 0.98 3.79
CA ALA A 27 10.24 0.79 5.23
C ALA A 27 11.55 0.05 5.58
N GLY A 28 11.91 -0.97 4.82
CA GLY A 28 13.03 -1.86 5.10
C GLY A 28 14.38 -1.38 4.56
N MET A 29 14.39 -0.60 3.47
CA MET A 29 15.62 -0.13 2.83
C MET A 29 15.73 1.39 2.80
N VAL A 30 14.72 2.09 2.28
CA VAL A 30 14.84 3.53 1.99
C VAL A 30 14.88 4.36 3.28
N ILE A 31 13.96 4.13 4.21
CA ILE A 31 13.94 4.87 5.49
C ILE A 31 15.20 4.59 6.32
N PRO A 32 15.65 3.34 6.52
CA PRO A 32 16.91 3.08 7.22
C PRO A 32 18.12 3.74 6.57
N ALA A 33 18.22 3.70 5.23
CA ALA A 33 19.32 4.34 4.51
C ALA A 33 19.29 5.87 4.62
N ALA A 34 18.11 6.49 4.51
CA ALA A 34 17.92 7.93 4.70
C ALA A 34 18.26 8.38 6.13
N ARG A 35 17.92 7.58 7.15
CA ARG A 35 18.27 7.85 8.55
C ARG A 35 19.77 7.78 8.84
N ARG A 36 20.50 6.98 8.08
CA ARG A 36 21.96 6.82 8.17
C ARG A 36 22.71 7.75 7.20
N GLU A 37 21.99 8.67 6.56
CA GLU A 37 22.55 9.63 5.59
C GLU A 37 23.26 8.96 4.39
N LEU A 38 22.89 7.71 4.08
CA LEU A 38 23.43 6.95 2.95
C LEU A 38 22.79 7.37 1.61
N LEU A 39 21.67 8.09 1.66
CA LEU A 39 20.97 8.61 0.49
C LEU A 39 20.96 10.13 0.55
N GLY A 40 21.42 10.78 -0.52
CA GLY A 40 21.32 12.23 -0.65
C GLY A 40 19.87 12.69 -0.80
N GLU A 41 19.60 13.94 -0.41
CA GLU A 41 18.26 14.54 -0.38
C GLU A 41 17.50 14.41 -1.71
N LYS A 42 18.19 14.65 -2.84
CA LYS A 42 17.60 14.52 -4.19
C LYS A 42 17.11 13.10 -4.48
N ALA A 43 17.88 12.08 -4.08
CA ALA A 43 17.51 10.69 -4.28
C ALA A 43 16.29 10.32 -3.44
N VAL A 44 16.28 10.73 -2.16
CA VAL A 44 15.15 10.46 -1.27
C VAL A 44 13.88 11.18 -1.72
N SER A 45 13.99 12.45 -2.15
CA SER A 45 12.88 13.21 -2.73
C SER A 45 12.30 12.54 -3.99
N LEU A 46 13.17 12.08 -4.91
CA LEU A 46 12.72 11.36 -6.10
C LEU A 46 11.99 10.06 -5.74
N ILE A 47 12.56 9.24 -4.87
CA ILE A 47 11.99 7.95 -4.46
C ILE A 47 10.63 8.16 -3.77
N THR A 48 10.57 9.04 -2.77
CA THR A 48 9.34 9.32 -2.02
C THR A 48 8.25 9.89 -2.91
N ARG A 49 8.59 10.79 -3.84
CA ARG A 49 7.63 11.34 -4.82
C ARG A 49 7.09 10.27 -5.76
N ARG A 50 7.96 9.41 -6.31
CA ARG A 50 7.55 8.31 -7.21
C ARG A 50 6.67 7.29 -6.48
N PHE A 51 7.06 6.93 -5.26
CA PHE A 51 6.27 6.03 -4.43
C PHE A 51 4.93 6.67 -4.01
N GLY A 52 4.87 7.98 -3.82
CA GLY A 52 3.63 8.73 -3.61
C GLY A 52 2.68 8.62 -4.81
N TYR A 53 3.17 8.81 -6.03
CA TYR A 53 2.37 8.60 -7.24
C TYR A 53 1.89 7.15 -7.39
N LEU A 54 2.76 6.16 -7.10
CA LEU A 54 2.36 4.75 -7.08
C LEU A 54 1.28 4.49 -6.04
N THR A 55 1.38 5.09 -4.85
CA THR A 55 0.37 4.96 -3.79
C THR A 55 -0.98 5.51 -4.23
N ILE A 56 -1.02 6.72 -4.81
CA ILE A 56 -2.27 7.31 -5.30
C ILE A 56 -2.88 6.44 -6.41
N ALA A 57 -2.07 6.01 -7.38
CA ALA A 57 -2.53 5.13 -8.46
C ALA A 57 -3.07 3.81 -7.92
N SER A 58 -2.36 3.19 -6.96
CA SER A 58 -2.75 1.91 -6.36
C SER A 58 -4.04 2.02 -5.55
N VAL A 59 -4.19 3.06 -4.73
CA VAL A 59 -5.43 3.31 -3.99
C VAL A 59 -6.62 3.38 -4.95
N LEU A 60 -6.52 4.19 -6.01
CA LEU A 60 -7.63 4.34 -6.96
C LEU A 60 -7.89 3.05 -7.75
N LEU A 61 -6.85 2.45 -8.32
CA LEU A 61 -7.00 1.24 -9.14
C LEU A 61 -7.51 0.07 -8.33
N LEU A 62 -7.04 -0.13 -7.09
CA LEU A 62 -7.52 -1.20 -6.22
C LEU A 62 -8.95 -0.97 -5.74
N LEU A 63 -9.36 0.28 -5.51
CA LEU A 63 -10.75 0.60 -5.20
C LEU A 63 -11.67 0.20 -6.35
N PHE A 64 -11.37 0.63 -7.58
CA PHE A 64 -12.22 0.36 -8.73
C PHE A 64 -12.18 -1.11 -9.16
N SER A 65 -10.99 -1.71 -9.27
CA SER A 65 -10.86 -3.12 -9.65
C SER A 65 -11.38 -4.05 -8.56
N GLY A 66 -11.08 -3.77 -7.29
CA GLY A 66 -11.57 -4.57 -6.16
C GLY A 66 -13.08 -4.45 -5.99
N GLY A 67 -13.64 -3.25 -6.15
CA GLY A 67 -15.08 -3.03 -6.17
C GLY A 67 -15.78 -3.78 -7.31
N HIS A 68 -15.20 -3.76 -8.51
CA HIS A 68 -15.72 -4.52 -9.65
C HIS A 68 -15.66 -6.02 -9.42
N LEU A 69 -14.53 -6.55 -8.93
CA LEU A 69 -14.37 -7.97 -8.60
C LEU A 69 -15.36 -8.40 -7.51
N ALA A 70 -15.47 -7.63 -6.43
CA ALA A 70 -16.40 -7.92 -5.35
C ALA A 70 -17.85 -7.91 -5.83
N GLY A 71 -18.26 -6.90 -6.61
CA GLY A 71 -19.62 -6.78 -7.14
C GLY A 71 -19.96 -7.82 -8.22
N THR A 72 -18.97 -8.44 -8.85
CA THR A 72 -19.18 -9.48 -9.87
C THR A 72 -19.15 -10.88 -9.27
N LEU A 73 -18.30 -11.11 -8.25
CA LEU A 73 -18.04 -12.44 -7.68
C LEU A 73 -18.85 -12.73 -6.41
N TYR A 74 -19.39 -11.71 -5.75
CA TYR A 74 -20.08 -11.86 -4.47
C TYR A 74 -21.45 -11.18 -4.48
N THR A 75 -22.40 -11.78 -3.76
CA THR A 75 -23.64 -11.14 -3.34
C THR A 75 -23.43 -10.52 -1.95
N ALA A 76 -24.33 -9.64 -1.50
CA ALA A 76 -24.26 -9.09 -0.15
C ALA A 76 -24.25 -10.18 0.94
N GLU A 77 -25.04 -11.23 0.74
CA GLU A 77 -25.09 -12.40 1.63
C GLU A 77 -23.77 -13.19 1.59
N SER A 78 -23.27 -13.54 0.40
CA SER A 78 -22.04 -14.34 0.33
C SER A 78 -20.82 -13.57 0.84
N LEU A 79 -20.81 -12.24 0.72
CA LEU A 79 -19.75 -11.39 1.25
C LEU A 79 -19.75 -11.30 2.79
N THR A 80 -20.93 -11.40 3.43
CA THR A 80 -21.08 -11.19 4.88
C THR A 80 -21.31 -12.46 5.70
N ALA A 81 -21.65 -13.58 5.05
CA ALA A 81 -21.97 -14.84 5.72
C ALA A 81 -20.96 -15.97 5.45
N THR A 82 -19.94 -15.76 4.60
CA THR A 82 -18.96 -16.80 4.24
C THR A 82 -17.55 -16.45 4.68
N GLY A 83 -16.73 -17.48 4.94
CA GLY A 83 -15.31 -17.29 5.28
C GLY A 83 -14.53 -16.52 4.20
N ARG A 84 -14.76 -16.84 2.91
CA ARG A 84 -14.15 -16.11 1.80
C ARG A 84 -14.61 -14.65 1.75
N GLY A 85 -15.90 -14.40 1.97
CA GLY A 85 -16.45 -13.05 2.05
C GLY A 85 -15.80 -12.21 3.16
N HIS A 86 -15.63 -12.78 4.35
CA HIS A 86 -14.94 -12.12 5.46
C HIS A 86 -13.47 -11.81 5.16
N LEU A 87 -12.77 -12.67 4.40
CA LEU A 87 -11.41 -12.36 3.94
C LEU A 87 -11.40 -11.14 3.00
N VAL A 88 -12.34 -11.04 2.06
CA VAL A 88 -12.47 -9.86 1.18
C VAL A 88 -12.76 -8.60 2.00
N LEU A 89 -13.70 -8.65 2.94
CA LEU A 89 -14.02 -7.51 3.81
C LEU A 89 -12.82 -7.09 4.67
N SER A 90 -12.07 -8.06 5.19
CA SER A 90 -10.82 -7.81 5.92
C SER A 90 -9.77 -7.15 5.03
N MET A 91 -9.64 -7.60 3.78
CA MET A 91 -8.74 -7.02 2.78
C MET A 91 -9.10 -5.56 2.48
N VAL A 92 -10.39 -5.23 2.33
CA VAL A 92 -10.87 -3.86 2.14
C VAL A 92 -10.54 -2.99 3.36
N GLY A 93 -10.76 -3.50 4.57
CA GLY A 93 -10.41 -2.78 5.81
C GLY A 93 -8.90 -2.49 5.89
N LEU A 94 -8.07 -3.50 5.66
CA LEU A 94 -6.61 -3.35 5.65
C LEU A 94 -6.11 -2.42 4.53
N TRP A 95 -6.75 -2.45 3.36
CA TRP A 95 -6.46 -1.53 2.24
C TRP A 95 -6.69 -0.07 2.66
N PHE A 96 -7.81 0.24 3.31
CA PHE A 96 -8.08 1.57 3.87
C PHE A 96 -7.05 1.97 4.93
N VAL A 97 -6.73 1.07 5.86
CA VAL A 97 -5.74 1.31 6.91
C VAL A 97 -4.37 1.63 6.30
N LEU A 98 -3.93 0.87 5.28
CA LEU A 98 -2.67 1.12 4.60
C LEU A 98 -2.65 2.51 3.95
N ALA A 99 -3.74 2.90 3.26
CA ALA A 99 -3.85 4.22 2.65
C ALA A 99 -3.71 5.35 3.68
N ILE A 100 -4.39 5.25 4.82
CA ILE A 100 -4.34 6.25 5.90
C ILE A 100 -2.93 6.32 6.51
N VAL A 101 -2.36 5.16 6.84
CA VAL A 101 -1.03 5.07 7.46
C VAL A 101 0.05 5.67 6.57
N LEU A 102 0.04 5.33 5.27
CA LEU A 102 1.00 5.88 4.32
C LEU A 102 0.78 7.38 4.10
N PHE A 103 -0.46 7.84 4.01
CA PHE A 103 -0.76 9.27 3.92
C PHE A 103 -0.17 10.07 5.08
N VAL A 104 -0.34 9.59 6.31
CA VAL A 104 0.26 10.22 7.50
C VAL A 104 1.79 10.11 7.46
N GLY A 105 2.33 8.95 7.07
CA GLY A 105 3.78 8.74 6.91
C GLY A 105 4.41 9.73 5.94
N PHE A 106 3.79 9.95 4.78
CA PHE A 106 4.24 10.94 3.80
C PHE A 106 4.12 12.37 4.33
N ARG A 107 3.04 12.71 5.04
CA ARG A 107 2.92 14.04 5.65
C ARG A 107 4.02 14.31 6.67
N ARG A 108 4.36 13.34 7.52
CA ARG A 108 5.47 13.44 8.48
C ARG A 108 6.82 13.57 7.78
N PHE A 109 6.97 12.91 6.63
CA PHE A 109 8.16 13.01 5.81
C PHE A 109 8.29 14.39 5.14
N SER A 110 7.18 14.99 4.68
CA SER A 110 7.19 16.28 4.00
C SER A 110 7.18 17.50 4.93
N SER A 111 6.60 17.40 6.13
CA SER A 111 6.47 18.50 7.09
C SER A 111 7.80 18.97 7.68
N SER A 112 8.88 18.24 7.43
CA SER A 112 10.22 18.50 7.93
C SER A 112 11.01 19.43 6.98
N SER A 113 10.32 20.27 6.21
CA SER A 113 10.89 21.14 5.18
C SER A 113 11.93 22.08 5.81
N GLY A 114 13.21 21.89 5.50
CA GLY A 114 14.33 22.63 6.10
C GLY A 114 15.13 21.89 7.19
N SER A 115 14.76 20.66 7.54
CA SER A 115 15.53 19.78 8.43
C SER A 115 16.20 18.63 7.66
N SER A 116 17.26 18.03 8.23
CA SER A 116 17.99 16.91 7.60
C SER A 116 17.03 15.79 7.16
N THR A 117 17.35 15.16 6.02
CA THR A 117 16.68 13.97 5.51
C THR A 117 16.61 12.86 6.58
N ALA A 118 17.61 12.76 7.45
CA ALA A 118 17.62 11.80 8.55
C ALA A 118 16.52 12.07 9.59
N THR A 119 16.26 13.34 9.90
CA THR A 119 15.19 13.76 10.82
C THR A 119 13.81 13.45 10.23
N ALA A 120 13.60 13.79 8.96
CA ALA A 120 12.39 13.48 8.19
C ALA A 120 12.08 11.98 8.21
N ALA A 121 13.08 11.17 7.86
CA ALA A 121 12.97 9.73 7.82
C ALA A 121 12.73 9.12 9.21
N THR A 122 13.31 9.69 10.26
CA THR A 122 13.08 9.25 11.65
C THR A 122 11.64 9.53 12.09
N ALA A 123 11.08 10.70 11.74
CA ALA A 123 9.69 11.04 12.05
C ALA A 123 8.67 10.18 11.29
N ALA A 124 8.97 9.81 10.03
CA ALA A 124 8.11 8.98 9.20
C ALA A 124 8.18 7.48 9.55
N ARG A 125 9.31 7.00 10.08
CA ARG A 125 9.59 5.58 10.36
C ARG A 125 8.45 4.80 11.01
N PRO A 126 7.83 5.22 12.14
CA PRO A 126 6.80 4.41 12.78
C PRO A 126 5.62 4.12 11.84
N TRP A 127 5.22 5.09 11.00
CA TRP A 127 4.11 4.92 10.06
C TRP A 127 4.43 3.90 8.97
N PHE A 128 5.63 3.93 8.41
CA PHE A 128 6.04 2.94 7.39
C PHE A 128 6.26 1.54 7.98
N LEU A 129 6.61 1.43 9.27
CA LEU A 129 6.62 0.13 9.96
C LEU A 129 5.21 -0.43 10.14
N VAL A 130 4.25 0.39 10.59
CA VAL A 130 2.84 -0.02 10.65
C VAL A 130 2.36 -0.41 9.25
N GLY A 131 2.68 0.39 8.22
CA GLY A 131 2.35 0.08 6.83
C GLY A 131 2.96 -1.23 6.34
N SER A 132 4.15 -1.61 6.84
CA SER A 132 4.78 -2.90 6.54
C SER A 132 4.01 -4.07 7.14
N VAL A 133 3.58 -3.96 8.40
CA VAL A 133 2.75 -4.96 9.06
C VAL A 133 1.42 -5.12 8.33
N VAL A 134 0.78 -4.01 7.96
CA VAL A 134 -0.49 -4.03 7.20
C VAL A 134 -0.28 -4.62 5.80
N SER A 135 0.84 -4.32 5.14
CA SER A 135 1.20 -4.91 3.84
C SER A 135 1.39 -6.42 3.92
N LEU A 136 2.08 -6.91 4.95
CA LEU A 136 2.22 -8.35 5.19
C LEU A 136 0.87 -9.02 5.48
N ALA A 137 0.02 -8.39 6.30
CA ALA A 137 -1.32 -8.88 6.56
C ALA A 137 -2.16 -8.96 5.28
N LEU A 138 -2.10 -7.94 4.41
CA LEU A 138 -2.75 -7.96 3.10
C LEU A 138 -2.26 -9.11 2.22
N LEU A 139 -0.95 -9.36 2.17
CA LEU A 139 -0.37 -10.47 1.41
C LEU A 139 -0.83 -11.84 1.95
N VAL A 140 -0.91 -11.99 3.27
CA VAL A 140 -1.43 -13.22 3.90
C VAL A 140 -2.90 -13.41 3.55
N VAL A 141 -3.74 -12.38 3.71
CA VAL A 141 -5.18 -12.46 3.37
C VAL A 141 -5.37 -12.77 1.89
N ALA A 142 -4.59 -12.14 1.00
CA ALA A 142 -4.63 -12.41 -0.43
C ALA A 142 -4.21 -13.85 -0.76
N GLY A 143 -3.21 -14.41 -0.08
CA GLY A 143 -2.79 -15.81 -0.28
C GLY A 143 -3.79 -16.85 0.22
N LEU A 144 -4.74 -16.46 1.08
CA LEU A 144 -5.83 -17.31 1.57
C LEU A 144 -7.09 -17.24 0.69
N LEU A 145 -7.16 -16.29 -0.26
CA LEU A 145 -8.27 -16.11 -1.19
C LEU A 145 -8.05 -16.90 -2.48
#